data_AF-D9CI43-F1
#
_entry.id   AF-D9CI43-F1
#
_cell.length_a   1.000
_cell.length_b   1.000
_cell.length_c   1.000
_cell.angle_alpha   90.00
_cell.angle_beta   90.00
_cell.angle_gamma   90.00
#
_symmetry.space_group_name_H-M   'P 1'
#
loop_
_entity.id
_entity.type
_entity.pdbx_description
1 polymer ?
#
loop_
_entity_poly.entity_id
_entity_poly.type
_entity_poly.pdbx_seq_one_letter_code
_entity_poly.pdbx_strand_id
1 'polypeptide(L)'
;TGGDEINANCYTKDSATQSDLTAQGKTLEQALDTFTQINHRALKEVGKTAVVWEEMVLDHPVTLANDTVVMVWISSENAAAVAQKGYKFIHAASDYFYLDCG
;
A
#
# COMPACT_ATOMS: atom_id res chain seq x y z
N THR A 1 6.09 3.73 -4.29
CA THR A 1 5.12 4.64 -3.65
C THR A 1 4.91 4.32 -2.18
N GLY A 2 5.55 3.29 -1.59
CA GLY A 2 5.42 3.02 -0.15
C GLY A 2 4.07 2.40 0.18
N GLY A 3 3.38 2.94 1.19
CA GLY A 3 2.05 2.49 1.62
C GLY A 3 2.07 1.55 2.82
N ASP A 4 3.16 1.56 3.57
CA ASP A 4 3.37 0.90 4.86
C ASP A 4 2.72 1.68 6.01
N GLU A 5 2.35 0.96 7.07
CA GLU A 5 2.04 1.51 8.40
C GLU A 5 0.97 2.62 8.43
N ILE A 6 -0.08 2.52 7.60
CA ILE A 6 -1.16 3.51 7.60
C ILE A 6 -1.90 3.48 8.94
N ASN A 7 -1.67 4.51 9.75
CA ASN A 7 -2.35 4.67 11.03
C ASN A 7 -3.75 5.29 10.84
N ALA A 8 -4.77 4.46 10.73
CA ALA A 8 -6.16 4.89 10.56
C ALA A 8 -6.66 5.85 11.66
N ASN A 9 -6.13 5.74 12.89
CA ASN A 9 -6.52 6.63 14.00
C ASN A 9 -6.08 8.09 13.76
N CYS A 10 -4.97 8.32 13.05
CA CYS A 10 -4.54 9.66 12.67
C CYS A 10 -5.60 10.36 11.83
N TYR A 11 -6.17 9.65 10.84
CA TYR A 11 -7.19 10.20 9.94
C TYR A 11 -8.56 10.33 10.61
N THR A 12 -8.91 9.41 11.53
CA THR A 12 -10.14 9.51 12.33
C THR A 12 -10.13 10.75 13.24
N LYS A 13 -8.95 11.15 13.74
CA LYS A 13 -8.81 12.31 14.64
C LYS A 13 -8.53 13.62 13.91
N ASP A 14 -8.23 13.58 12.62
CA ASP A 14 -7.98 14.78 11.82
C ASP A 14 -9.28 15.36 11.27
N SER A 15 -9.70 16.49 11.83
CA SER A 15 -10.99 17.12 11.47
C SER A 15 -11.02 17.60 10.02
N ALA A 16 -9.88 18.01 9.45
CA ALA A 16 -9.78 18.42 8.05
C ALA A 16 -10.04 17.22 7.12
N THR A 17 -9.36 16.10 7.35
CA THR A 17 -9.59 14.85 6.60
C THR A 17 -11.05 14.40 6.72
N GLN A 18 -11.62 14.41 7.93
CA GLN A 18 -13.03 14.00 8.12
C GLN A 18 -14.00 14.91 7.37
N SER A 19 -13.76 16.22 7.36
CA SER A 19 -14.54 17.18 6.58
C SER A 19 -14.44 16.88 5.08
N ASP A 20 -13.23 16.64 4.56
CA ASP A 20 -12.99 16.36 3.15
C ASP A 20 -13.61 15.03 2.70
N LEU A 21 -13.50 13.99 3.53
CA LEU A 21 -14.13 12.68 3.29
C LEU A 21 -15.65 12.80 3.25
N THR A 22 -16.24 13.54 4.21
CA THR A 22 -17.69 13.77 4.27
C THR A 22 -18.17 14.56 3.06
N ALA A 23 -17.47 15.65 2.70
CA ALA A 23 -17.81 16.48 1.55
C ALA A 23 -17.73 15.70 0.22
N GLN A 24 -16.82 14.74 0.12
CA GLN A 24 -16.67 13.87 -1.05
C GLN A 24 -17.54 12.60 -1.01
N GLY A 25 -18.21 12.32 0.12
CA GLY A 25 -18.95 11.08 0.32
C GLY A 25 -18.08 9.82 0.25
N LYS A 26 -16.81 9.91 0.70
CA LYS A 26 -15.82 8.82 0.63
C LYS A 26 -15.48 8.28 2.01
N THR A 27 -15.13 7.00 2.07
CA THR A 27 -14.39 6.42 3.20
C THR A 27 -12.89 6.69 3.07
N LEU A 28 -12.13 6.46 4.16
CA LEU A 28 -10.67 6.55 4.13
C LEU A 28 -10.06 5.63 3.05
N GLU A 29 -10.55 4.38 2.95
CA GLU A 29 -10.04 3.42 1.96
C GLU A 29 -10.31 3.86 0.51
N GLN A 30 -11.47 4.46 0.24
CA GLN A 30 -11.77 5.00 -1.09
C GLN A 30 -10.90 6.22 -1.43
N ALA A 31 -10.58 7.04 -0.43
CA ALA A 31 -9.64 8.14 -0.59
C ALA A 31 -8.21 7.62 -0.80
N LEU A 32 -7.80 6.57 -0.08
CA LEU A 32 -6.51 5.90 -0.25
C LEU A 32 -6.37 5.28 -1.65
N ASP A 33 -7.41 4.62 -2.16
CA ASP A 33 -7.43 4.11 -3.53
C ASP A 33 -7.28 5.25 -4.55
N THR A 34 -8.03 6.34 -4.37
CA THR A 34 -7.91 7.53 -5.23
C THR A 34 -6.48 8.08 -5.23
N PHE A 35 -5.89 8.24 -4.05
CA PHE A 35 -4.51 8.72 -3.88
C PHE A 35 -3.51 7.79 -4.56
N THR A 36 -3.64 6.48 -4.32
CA THR A 36 -2.78 5.44 -4.90
C THR A 36 -2.84 5.47 -6.43
N GLN A 37 -4.05 5.54 -7.00
CA GLN A 37 -4.28 5.59 -8.44
C GLN A 37 -3.69 6.84 -9.09
N ILE A 38 -3.75 8.01 -8.43
CA ILE A 38 -3.13 9.24 -8.94
C ILE A 38 -1.60 9.10 -8.97
N ASN A 39 -1.00 8.62 -7.87
CA ASN A 39 0.44 8.42 -7.79
C ASN A 39 0.95 7.40 -8.82
N HIS A 40 0.26 6.27 -8.95
CA HIS A 40 0.65 5.21 -9.89
C HIS A 40 0.49 5.65 -11.34
N ARG A 41 -0.54 6.44 -11.67
CA ARG A 41 -0.71 7.03 -13.00
C ARG A 41 0.44 7.96 -13.36
N ALA A 42 0.84 8.85 -12.45
CA ALA A 42 1.97 9.75 -12.67
C ALA A 42 3.26 8.98 -12.96
N LEU A 43 3.52 7.88 -12.26
CA LEU A 43 4.67 7.00 -12.53
C LEU A 43 4.56 6.31 -13.90
N LYS A 44 3.38 5.80 -14.24
CA LYS A 44 3.12 5.13 -15.50
C LYS A 44 3.30 6.05 -16.70
N GLU A 45 2.86 7.31 -16.60
CA GLU A 45 3.01 8.33 -17.65
C GLU A 45 4.48 8.60 -18.01
N VAL A 46 5.41 8.40 -17.08
CA VAL A 46 6.86 8.52 -17.30
C VAL A 46 7.56 7.16 -17.44
N GLY A 47 6.80 6.09 -17.72
CA GLY A 47 7.34 4.76 -18.00
C GLY A 47 7.98 4.06 -16.79
N LYS A 48 7.52 4.35 -15.57
CA LYS A 48 8.01 3.73 -14.33
C LYS A 48 6.99 2.74 -13.77
N THR A 49 7.50 1.62 -13.28
CA THR A 49 6.71 0.61 -12.54
C THR A 49 6.61 1.01 -11.07
N ALA A 50 5.41 0.94 -10.50
CA ALA A 50 5.19 1.24 -9.09
C ALA A 50 5.67 0.09 -8.19
N VAL A 51 6.20 0.45 -7.02
CA VAL A 51 6.54 -0.49 -5.93
C VAL A 51 5.76 -0.08 -4.68
N VAL A 52 5.05 -1.01 -4.04
CA VAL A 52 4.30 -0.78 -2.78
C VAL A 52 4.77 -1.73 -1.68
N TRP A 53 4.48 -1.40 -0.42
CA TRP A 53 4.57 -2.38 0.67
C TRP A 53 3.34 -3.30 0.70
N GLU A 54 3.45 -4.42 1.39
CA GLU A 54 2.49 -5.53 1.33
C GLU A 54 1.10 -5.20 1.86
N GLU A 55 0.98 -4.25 2.78
CA GLU A 55 -0.30 -3.80 3.34
C GLU A 55 -1.23 -3.25 2.25
N MET A 56 -0.68 -2.62 1.20
CA MET A 56 -1.46 -2.15 0.04
C MET A 56 -2.09 -3.30 -0.77
N VAL A 57 -1.66 -4.54 -0.56
CA VAL A 57 -2.18 -5.74 -1.23
C VAL A 57 -2.97 -6.62 -0.25
N LEU A 58 -2.54 -6.70 1.00
CA LEU A 58 -3.08 -7.63 1.99
C LEU A 58 -4.19 -6.99 2.83
N ASP A 59 -4.08 -5.71 3.18
CA ASP A 59 -4.91 -5.06 4.19
C ASP A 59 -5.86 -4.01 3.61
N HIS A 60 -5.40 -3.27 2.60
CA HIS A 60 -6.18 -2.19 1.98
C HIS A 60 -6.85 -2.64 0.68
N PRO A 61 -8.16 -2.39 0.48
CA PRO A 61 -8.88 -2.72 -0.74
C PRO A 61 -8.61 -1.69 -1.85
N VAL A 62 -7.35 -1.37 -2.11
CA VAL A 62 -6.94 -0.49 -3.22
C VAL A 62 -6.80 -1.28 -4.51
N THR A 63 -7.01 -0.57 -5.62
CA THR A 63 -6.75 -1.09 -6.96
C THR A 63 -5.26 -0.95 -7.26
N LEU A 64 -4.62 -2.02 -7.73
CA LEU A 64 -3.22 -2.00 -8.17
C LEU A 64 -3.14 -2.64 -9.56
N ALA A 65 -2.23 -2.14 -10.40
CA ALA A 65 -1.97 -2.78 -11.68
C ALA A 65 -1.18 -4.08 -11.45
N ASN A 66 -1.42 -5.12 -12.26
CA ASN A 66 -0.74 -6.42 -12.12
C ASN A 66 0.79 -6.35 -12.23
N ASP A 67 1.33 -5.29 -12.85
CA ASP A 67 2.77 -5.06 -12.96
C ASP A 67 3.37 -4.32 -11.75
N THR A 68 2.55 -3.88 -10.78
CA THR A 68 3.02 -3.35 -9.50
C THR A 68 3.86 -4.40 -8.78
N VAL A 69 5.02 -4.00 -8.28
CA VAL A 69 5.88 -4.88 -7.47
C VAL A 69 5.59 -4.64 -6.00
N VAL A 70 5.49 -5.72 -5.23
CA VAL A 70 5.16 -5.67 -3.79
C VAL A 70 6.41 -5.96 -2.97
N MET A 71 6.68 -5.19 -1.92
CA MET A 71 7.77 -5.46 -0.99
C MET A 71 7.21 -6.11 0.28
N VAL A 72 7.63 -7.34 0.53
CA VAL A 72 7.16 -8.18 1.66
C VAL A 72 8.14 -8.02 2.81
N TRP A 73 7.66 -7.56 3.97
CA TRP A 73 8.54 -7.15 5.07
C TRP A 73 8.10 -7.58 6.46
N ILE A 74 6.80 -7.75 6.75
CA ILE A 74 6.35 -8.08 8.10
C ILE A 74 6.78 -9.50 8.43
N SER A 75 6.45 -10.47 7.57
CA SER A 75 6.83 -11.87 7.80
C SER A 75 7.05 -12.65 6.52
N SER A 76 7.80 -13.75 6.61
CA SER A 76 8.05 -14.62 5.46
C SER A 76 6.80 -15.35 4.94
N GLU A 77 5.78 -15.54 5.79
CA GLU A 77 4.49 -16.13 5.40
C GLU A 77 3.73 -15.24 4.41
N ASN A 78 3.86 -13.91 4.53
CA ASN A 78 3.19 -12.97 3.64
C ASN A 78 3.67 -13.07 2.18
N ALA A 79 4.89 -13.58 1.95
CA ALA A 79 5.39 -13.86 0.60
C ALA A 79 4.47 -14.82 -0.17
N ALA A 80 3.99 -15.87 0.51
CA ALA A 80 3.06 -16.81 -0.10
C ALA A 80 1.69 -16.18 -0.38
N ALA A 81 1.19 -15.34 0.53
CA ALA A 81 -0.08 -14.62 0.37
C ALA A 81 -0.04 -13.65 -0.83
N VAL A 82 1.04 -12.89 -0.98
CA VAL A 82 1.24 -11.98 -2.12
C VAL A 82 1.38 -12.75 -3.43
N ALA A 83 2.12 -13.87 -3.43
CA ALA A 83 2.25 -14.73 -4.61
C ALA A 83 0.89 -15.31 -5.06
N GLN A 84 0.06 -15.76 -4.12
CA GLN A 84 -1.29 -16.28 -4.41
C GLN A 84 -2.23 -15.23 -4.99
N LYS A 85 -2.03 -13.95 -4.66
CA LYS A 85 -2.73 -12.82 -5.29
C LYS A 85 -2.21 -12.46 -6.69
N GLY A 86 -1.16 -13.13 -7.17
CA GLY A 86 -0.65 -13.02 -8.54
C GLY A 86 0.33 -11.87 -8.76
N TYR A 87 0.85 -11.25 -7.71
CA TYR A 87 1.80 -10.14 -7.82
C TYR A 87 3.26 -10.62 -7.84
N LYS A 88 4.11 -9.85 -8.53
CA LYS A 88 5.57 -9.94 -8.37
C LYS A 88 5.95 -9.30 -7.05
N PHE A 89 6.90 -9.89 -6.32
CA PHE A 89 7.33 -9.34 -5.04
C PHE A 89 8.83 -9.40 -4.81
N ILE A 90 9.31 -8.50 -3.97
CA ILE A 90 10.66 -8.46 -3.40
C ILE A 90 10.55 -9.08 -2.00
N HIS A 91 11.31 -10.17 -1.78
CA HIS A 91 11.32 -10.87 -0.50
C HIS A 91 12.29 -10.17 0.47
N ALA A 92 11.77 -9.39 1.41
CA ALA A 92 12.54 -8.63 2.40
C ALA A 92 12.00 -8.82 3.84
N ALA A 93 11.41 -10.00 4.11
CA ALA A 93 10.78 -10.33 5.39
C ALA A 93 11.71 -10.09 6.60
N SER A 94 11.17 -9.43 7.62
CA SER A 94 11.91 -8.97 8.81
C SER A 94 12.49 -10.11 9.64
N ASP A 95 11.83 -11.28 9.63
CA ASP A 95 12.29 -12.52 10.28
C ASP A 95 13.71 -12.95 9.83
N TYR A 96 14.19 -12.45 8.68
CA TYR A 96 15.49 -12.82 8.10
C TYR A 96 16.35 -11.64 7.62
N PHE A 97 15.74 -10.54 7.17
CA PHE A 97 16.45 -9.53 6.36
C PHE A 97 16.54 -8.14 7.00
N TYR A 98 15.99 -7.95 8.20
CA TYR A 98 16.15 -6.69 8.93
C TYR A 98 17.50 -6.68 9.66
N LEU A 99 18.38 -5.77 9.25
CA LEU A 99 19.75 -5.66 9.77
C LEU A 99 19.85 -4.76 11.01
N ASP A 100 18.75 -4.14 11.40
CA ASP A 100 18.59 -3.24 12.54
C ASP A 100 18.10 -3.95 13.81
N CYS A 101 17.58 -5.17 13.68
CA CYS A 101 17.17 -6.02 14.80
C CYS A 101 18.37 -6.53 15.63
N GLY A 102 18.19 -6.68 16.95
CA GLY A 102 19.16 -7.18 17.93
C GLY A 102 18.56 -7.26 19.33
#